data_AF-A0A951U0R8-F1
#
_entry.id   AF-A0A951U0R8-F1
#
_cell.length_a   1.000
_cell.length_b   1.000
_cell.length_c   1.000
_cell.angle_alpha   90.00
_cell.angle_beta   90.00
_cell.angle_gamma   90.00
#
_symmetry.space_group_name_H-M   'P 1'
#
loop_
_entity.id
_entity.type
_entity.pdbx_description
1 polymer ?
#
loop_
_entity_poly.entity_id
_entity_poly.type
_entity_poly.pdbx_seq_one_letter_code
_entity_poly.pdbx_strand_id
1 'polypeptide(L)'
;MNPLKLSSEECSAFGRLVLQYLEENPQTNMSQLAREVDISRAGLGWICRKRSNPDEETATKVARSIRADLTEVARLVHENKLEKLAHSNRLMYATKFGKDSVQIAIPLKDAIAGLNALFQAFHIVTQSVPEIEKPTDFQIYKQAYEIVKRQFLSRKIPRKQHEPRHEPSQS
;
A
#
# COMPACT_ATOMS: atom_id res chain seq x y z
N MET A 1 14.52 -7.31 27.57
CA MET A 1 15.26 -7.42 26.29
C MET A 1 14.26 -7.66 25.17
N ASN A 2 14.19 -6.77 24.17
CA ASN A 2 13.11 -6.71 23.20
C ASN A 2 13.51 -7.44 21.89
N PRO A 3 13.11 -8.70 21.64
CA PRO A 3 13.83 -9.56 20.69
C PRO A 3 13.43 -9.36 19.22
N LEU A 4 12.87 -8.21 18.83
CA LEU A 4 12.57 -7.90 17.43
C LEU A 4 13.06 -6.52 16.96
N LYS A 5 13.54 -5.62 17.85
CA LYS A 5 14.02 -4.26 17.53
C LYS A 5 13.41 -3.68 16.24
N LEU A 6 12.08 -3.65 16.15
CA LEU A 6 11.42 -2.93 15.07
C LEU A 6 11.69 -1.47 15.35
N SER A 7 12.62 -0.86 14.61
CA SER A 7 12.80 0.58 14.72
C SER A 7 11.57 1.25 14.10
N SER A 8 11.11 2.33 14.71
CA SER A 8 10.02 3.15 14.18
C SER A 8 10.32 3.63 12.75
N GLU A 9 11.60 3.77 12.40
CA GLU A 9 12.11 4.13 11.09
C GLU A 9 11.89 3.03 10.02
N GLU A 10 11.96 1.76 10.40
CA GLU A 10 11.71 0.63 9.49
C GLU A 10 10.21 0.32 9.34
N CYS A 11 9.39 0.84 10.24
CA CYS A 11 7.96 0.58 10.27
C CYS A 11 7.19 1.41 9.24
N SER A 12 6.19 0.76 8.62
CA SER A 12 5.13 1.47 7.92
C SER A 12 4.31 2.29 8.91
N ALA A 13 3.44 3.18 8.44
CA ALA A 13 2.51 3.86 9.33
C ALA A 13 1.60 2.88 10.09
N PHE A 14 1.14 1.81 9.44
CA PHE A 14 0.47 0.69 10.10
C PHE A 14 1.35 0.03 11.18
N GLY A 15 2.62 -0.23 10.87
CA GLY A 15 3.54 -0.81 11.86
C GLY A 15 3.79 0.10 13.06
N ARG A 16 3.83 1.42 12.85
CA ARG A 16 3.94 2.41 13.93
C ARG A 16 2.72 2.40 14.84
N LEU A 17 1.52 2.21 14.29
CA LEU A 17 0.29 2.05 15.07
C LEU A 17 0.39 0.82 16.00
N VAL A 18 0.91 -0.30 15.49
CA VAL A 18 1.15 -1.51 16.30
C VAL A 18 2.21 -1.28 17.37
N LEU A 19 3.31 -0.60 17.03
CA LEU A 19 4.37 -0.29 17.99
C LEU A 19 3.86 0.62 19.11
N GLN A 20 3.12 1.67 18.76
CA GLN A 20 2.52 2.58 19.72
C GLN A 20 1.61 1.83 20.70
N TYR A 21 0.76 0.93 20.19
CA TYR A 21 -0.07 0.10 21.07
C TYR A 21 0.76 -0.72 22.07
N LEU A 22 1.84 -1.36 21.63
CA LEU A 22 2.72 -2.14 22.52
C LEU A 22 3.45 -1.26 23.55
N GLU A 23 3.78 -0.03 23.19
CA GLU A 23 4.42 0.94 24.08
C GLU A 23 3.43 1.43 25.16
N GLU A 24 2.18 1.65 24.79
CA GLU A 24 1.09 2.06 25.70
C GLU A 24 0.56 0.89 26.56
N ASN A 25 0.80 -0.36 26.14
CA ASN A 25 0.29 -1.56 26.79
C ASN A 25 1.44 -2.52 27.17
N PRO A 26 2.28 -2.16 28.17
CA PRO A 26 3.49 -2.92 28.51
C PRO A 26 3.23 -4.36 28.99
N GLN A 27 1.99 -4.68 29.39
CA GLN A 27 1.53 -6.03 29.72
C GLN A 27 1.41 -6.95 28.48
N THR A 28 1.34 -6.38 27.27
CA THR A 28 1.21 -7.09 26.01
C THR A 28 2.52 -6.96 25.23
N ASN A 29 3.19 -8.08 24.98
CA ASN A 29 4.36 -8.14 24.12
C ASN A 29 4.00 -8.65 22.72
N MET A 30 4.96 -8.52 21.79
CA MET A 30 4.75 -8.93 20.40
C MET A 30 4.31 -10.39 20.23
N SER A 31 4.78 -11.31 21.07
CA SER A 31 4.40 -12.73 21.00
C SER A 31 2.96 -12.95 21.45
N GLN A 32 2.48 -12.18 22.45
CA GLN A 32 1.10 -12.24 22.91
C GLN A 32 0.17 -11.68 21.84
N LEU A 33 0.47 -10.48 21.30
CA LEU A 33 -0.33 -9.90 20.22
C LEU A 33 -0.35 -10.80 18.97
N ALA A 34 0.78 -11.41 18.60
CA ALA A 34 0.83 -12.34 17.47
C ALA A 34 -0.10 -13.55 17.68
N ARG A 35 -0.17 -14.06 18.91
CA ARG A 35 -1.07 -15.16 19.26
C ARG A 35 -2.54 -14.74 19.20
N GLU A 36 -2.87 -13.54 19.68
CA GLU A 36 -4.24 -13.01 19.64
C GLU A 36 -4.76 -12.86 18.20
N VAL A 37 -3.89 -12.43 17.29
CA VAL A 37 -4.23 -12.22 15.88
C VAL A 37 -3.96 -13.44 15.01
N ASP A 38 -3.63 -14.57 15.62
CA ASP A 38 -3.41 -15.88 15.00
C ASP A 38 -2.35 -15.89 13.88
N ILE A 39 -1.21 -15.25 14.12
CA ILE A 39 -0.06 -15.28 13.22
C ILE A 39 1.24 -15.53 13.99
N SER A 40 2.31 -15.90 13.27
CA SER A 40 3.61 -16.01 13.92
C SER A 40 4.13 -14.64 14.36
N ARG A 41 4.90 -14.62 15.45
CA ARG A 41 5.60 -13.41 15.92
C ARG A 41 6.46 -12.77 14.82
N ALA A 42 7.11 -13.60 13.99
CA ALA A 42 7.88 -13.14 12.84
C ALA A 42 6.98 -12.55 11.74
N GLY A 43 5.82 -13.16 11.49
CA GLY A 43 4.80 -12.65 10.58
C GLY A 43 4.28 -11.29 11.01
N LEU A 44 3.99 -11.11 12.30
CA LEU A 44 3.60 -9.81 12.85
C LEU A 44 4.69 -8.76 12.67
N GLY A 45 5.95 -9.13 12.98
CA GLY A 45 7.08 -8.23 12.72
C GLY A 45 7.30 -7.92 11.24
N TRP A 46 6.97 -8.84 10.34
CA TRP A 46 7.08 -8.64 8.90
C TRP A 46 6.03 -7.65 8.39
N ILE A 47 4.76 -7.80 8.75
CA ILE A 47 3.67 -6.93 8.26
C ILE A 47 3.78 -5.47 8.76
N CYS A 48 4.49 -5.24 9.87
CA CYS A 48 4.76 -3.89 10.37
C CYS A 48 5.78 -3.09 9.55
N ARG A 49 6.55 -3.72 8.65
CA ARG A 49 7.63 -3.03 7.92
C ARG A 49 7.13 -2.23 6.72
N LYS A 50 7.80 -1.13 6.37
CA LYS A 50 7.55 -0.30 5.15
C LYS A 50 7.48 -1.12 3.86
N ARG A 51 8.21 -2.24 3.80
CA ARG A 51 8.28 -3.10 2.60
C ARG A 51 7.26 -4.24 2.57
N SER A 52 6.39 -4.36 3.58
CA SER A 52 5.36 -5.39 3.66
C SER A 52 3.98 -4.78 3.76
N ASN A 53 2.94 -5.58 3.51
CA ASN A 53 1.57 -5.23 3.83
C ASN A 53 0.84 -6.49 4.30
N PRO A 54 0.03 -6.42 5.37
CA PRO A 54 -0.91 -7.49 5.68
C PRO A 54 -1.98 -7.62 4.58
N ASP A 55 -2.61 -8.79 4.50
CA ASP A 55 -3.90 -8.92 3.84
C ASP A 55 -5.03 -8.30 4.70
N GLU A 56 -6.23 -8.20 4.14
CA GLU A 56 -7.39 -7.60 4.80
C GLU A 56 -7.76 -8.33 6.08
N GLU A 57 -7.74 -9.66 6.06
CA GLU A 57 -8.08 -10.48 7.23
C GLU A 57 -7.10 -10.22 8.38
N THR A 58 -5.80 -10.30 8.11
CA THR A 58 -4.75 -10.07 9.10
C THR A 58 -4.80 -8.64 9.61
N ALA A 59 -4.95 -7.65 8.73
CA ALA A 59 -5.05 -6.25 9.13
C ALA A 59 -6.26 -6.00 10.02
N THR A 60 -7.40 -6.63 9.71
CA THR A 60 -8.64 -6.55 10.51
C THR A 60 -8.45 -7.20 11.89
N LYS A 61 -7.81 -8.37 11.97
CA LYS A 61 -7.50 -9.02 13.26
C LYS A 61 -6.60 -8.12 14.11
N VAL A 62 -5.53 -7.56 13.53
CA VAL A 62 -4.64 -6.63 14.23
C VAL A 62 -5.39 -5.40 14.71
N ALA A 63 -6.16 -4.73 13.83
CA ALA A 63 -6.94 -3.55 14.17
C ALA A 63 -7.86 -3.79 15.38
N ARG A 64 -8.55 -4.94 15.40
CA ARG A 64 -9.43 -5.33 16.50
C ARG A 64 -8.67 -5.56 17.81
N SER A 65 -7.54 -6.28 17.79
CA SER A 65 -6.73 -6.50 19.00
C SER A 65 -6.22 -5.19 19.60
N ILE A 66 -5.79 -4.26 18.75
CA ILE A 66 -5.23 -2.97 19.19
C ILE A 66 -6.30 -1.87 19.33
N ARG A 67 -7.58 -2.20 19.11
CA ARG A 67 -8.73 -1.26 19.14
C ARG A 67 -8.57 -0.05 18.23
N ALA A 68 -7.92 -0.23 17.08
CA ALA A 68 -7.79 0.80 16.06
C ALA A 68 -9.02 0.89 15.16
N ASP A 69 -9.27 2.08 14.63
CA ASP A 69 -10.31 2.31 13.62
C ASP A 69 -10.00 1.53 12.33
N LEU A 70 -10.98 0.78 11.83
CA LEU A 70 -10.79 -0.08 10.65
C LEU A 70 -10.59 0.74 9.37
N THR A 71 -11.22 1.92 9.27
CA THR A 71 -11.06 2.84 8.14
C THR A 71 -9.62 3.35 8.09
N GLU A 72 -9.09 3.77 9.24
CA GLU A 72 -7.72 4.21 9.38
C GLU A 72 -6.74 3.09 9.01
N VAL A 73 -6.93 1.88 9.53
CA VAL A 73 -6.05 0.76 9.21
C VAL A 73 -6.11 0.43 7.71
N ALA A 74 -7.31 0.42 7.10
CA ALA A 74 -7.47 0.22 5.67
C ALA A 74 -6.70 1.28 4.86
N ARG A 75 -6.81 2.54 5.26
CA ARG A 75 -6.07 3.67 4.66
C ARG A 75 -4.56 3.46 4.76
N LEU A 76 -4.04 3.23 5.96
CA LEU A 76 -2.59 3.07 6.22
C LEU A 76 -1.98 1.90 5.42
N VAL A 77 -2.69 0.78 5.32
CA VAL A 77 -2.25 -0.38 4.53
C VAL A 77 -2.15 -0.04 3.04
N HIS A 78 -3.10 0.73 2.50
CA HIS A 78 -3.12 1.06 1.08
C HIS A 78 -2.18 2.22 0.71
N GLU A 79 -2.02 3.21 1.59
CA GLU A 79 -0.99 4.25 1.44
C GLU A 79 0.41 3.63 1.41
N ASN A 80 0.70 2.66 2.29
CA ASN A 80 1.98 1.96 2.30
C ASN A 80 2.23 1.15 1.00
N LYS A 81 1.18 0.65 0.32
CA LYS A 81 1.35 0.06 -1.02
C LYS A 81 1.86 1.09 -2.05
N LEU A 82 1.41 2.34 -1.98
CA LEU A 82 1.90 3.43 -2.84
C LEU A 82 3.31 3.86 -2.44
N GLU A 83 3.59 3.96 -1.14
CA GLU A 83 4.95 4.24 -0.64
C GLU A 83 5.94 3.21 -1.19
N LYS A 84 5.62 1.92 -1.13
CA LYS A 84 6.48 0.85 -1.68
C LYS A 84 6.78 1.03 -3.16
N LEU A 85 5.79 1.48 -3.94
CA LEU A 85 5.95 1.76 -5.36
C LEU A 85 6.85 2.97 -5.59
N ALA A 86 6.67 4.05 -4.83
CA ALA A 86 7.52 5.23 -4.89
C ALA A 86 8.98 4.91 -4.55
N HIS A 87 9.22 4.17 -3.46
CA HIS A 87 10.58 3.74 -3.06
C HIS A 87 11.27 2.86 -4.10
N SER A 88 10.50 2.14 -4.93
CA SER A 88 11.04 1.28 -5.97
C SER A 88 11.16 1.98 -7.33
N ASN A 89 10.93 3.30 -7.42
CA ASN A 89 10.81 4.05 -8.68
C ASN A 89 9.79 3.45 -9.65
N ARG A 90 8.72 2.87 -9.10
CA ARG A 90 7.63 2.24 -9.84
C ARG A 90 6.35 3.07 -9.83
N LEU A 91 6.36 4.22 -9.15
CA LEU A 91 5.27 5.18 -9.16
C LEU A 91 5.38 6.09 -10.41
N MET A 92 5.23 5.51 -11.60
CA MET A 92 5.54 6.15 -12.89
C MET A 92 4.36 6.08 -13.86
N TYR A 93 3.88 7.24 -14.30
CA TYR A 93 2.99 7.34 -15.45
C TYR A 93 3.76 7.11 -16.74
N ALA A 94 3.28 6.18 -17.53
CA ALA A 94 3.88 5.80 -18.80
C ALA A 94 2.79 5.78 -19.86
N THR A 95 2.99 6.52 -20.95
CA THR A 95 2.07 6.48 -22.10
C THR A 95 2.84 6.64 -23.40
N LYS A 96 2.18 6.35 -24.52
CA LYS A 96 2.74 6.49 -25.86
C LYS A 96 1.85 7.43 -26.67
N PHE A 97 2.47 8.44 -27.28
CA PHE A 97 1.83 9.36 -28.19
C PHE A 97 2.51 9.22 -29.55
N GLY A 98 1.87 8.53 -30.50
CA GLY A 98 2.47 8.25 -31.80
C GLY A 98 3.75 7.42 -31.68
N LYS A 99 4.91 8.02 -32.00
CA LYS A 99 6.23 7.38 -31.89
C LYS A 99 6.89 7.61 -30.53
N ASP A 100 6.45 8.61 -29.77
CA ASP A 100 7.11 9.05 -28.55
C ASP A 100 6.56 8.31 -27.33
N SER A 101 7.46 7.95 -26.42
CA SER A 101 7.11 7.43 -25.10
C SER A 101 7.34 8.52 -24.06
N VAL A 102 6.30 8.81 -23.28
CA VAL A 102 6.38 9.74 -22.15
C VAL A 102 6.37 8.92 -20.87
N GLN A 103 7.35 9.18 -20.00
CA GLN A 103 7.43 8.63 -18.65
C GLN A 103 7.58 9.77 -17.66
N ILE A 104 6.68 9.84 -16.68
CA ILE A 104 6.65 10.89 -15.67
C ILE A 104 6.54 10.22 -14.30
N ALA A 105 7.43 10.59 -13.38
CA ALA A 105 7.31 10.19 -11.99
C ALA A 105 6.12 10.89 -11.37
N ILE A 106 5.21 10.11 -10.78
CA ILE A 106 4.08 10.67 -10.04
C ILE A 106 4.55 10.93 -8.60
N PRO A 107 4.40 12.16 -8.07
CA PRO A 107 4.72 12.42 -6.67
C PRO A 107 3.87 11.54 -5.75
N LEU A 108 4.49 10.94 -4.73
CA LEU A 108 3.81 10.09 -3.75
C LEU A 108 2.60 10.80 -3.12
N LYS A 109 2.75 12.09 -2.77
CA LYS A 109 1.68 12.91 -2.20
C LYS A 109 0.44 12.96 -3.10
N ASP A 110 0.62 13.02 -4.42
CA ASP A 110 -0.47 13.14 -5.38
C ASP A 110 -1.17 11.77 -5.55
N ALA A 111 -0.40 10.68 -5.53
CA ALA A 111 -0.96 9.32 -5.54
C ALA A 111 -1.78 9.02 -4.28
N ILE A 112 -1.31 9.44 -3.10
CA ILE A 112 -2.05 9.32 -1.83
C ILE A 112 -3.31 10.18 -1.86
N ALA A 113 -3.22 11.42 -2.35
CA ALA A 113 -4.38 12.29 -2.50
C ALA A 113 -5.44 11.67 -3.42
N GLY A 114 -5.01 11.10 -4.56
CA GLY A 114 -5.89 10.39 -5.48
C GLY A 114 -6.56 9.16 -4.87
N LEU A 115 -5.81 8.36 -4.09
CA LEU A 115 -6.35 7.21 -3.35
C LEU A 115 -7.47 7.66 -2.39
N ASN A 116 -7.21 8.69 -1.58
CA ASN A 116 -8.15 9.19 -0.58
C ASN A 116 -9.37 9.87 -1.24
N ALA A 117 -9.19 10.59 -2.34
CA ALA A 117 -10.29 11.19 -3.09
C ALA A 117 -11.24 10.13 -3.68
N LEU A 118 -10.69 9.05 -4.23
CA LEU A 118 -11.48 7.93 -4.74
C LEU A 118 -12.23 7.22 -3.61
N PHE A 119 -11.57 6.97 -2.47
CA PHE A 119 -12.23 6.41 -1.29
C PHE A 119 -13.44 7.25 -0.87
N GLN A 120 -13.27 8.58 -0.75
CA GLN A 120 -14.36 9.48 -0.38
C GLN A 120 -15.50 9.47 -1.40
N ALA A 121 -15.19 9.43 -2.70
CA ALA A 121 -16.21 9.34 -3.74
C ALA A 121 -17.03 8.05 -3.64
N PHE A 122 -16.38 6.90 -3.42
CA PHE A 122 -17.07 5.63 -3.19
C PHE A 122 -17.91 5.68 -1.91
N HIS A 123 -17.36 6.22 -0.82
CA HIS A 123 -18.04 6.32 0.46
C HIS A 123 -19.33 7.15 0.35
N ILE A 124 -19.29 8.28 -0.38
CA ILE A 124 -20.48 9.11 -0.64
C ILE A 124 -21.56 8.29 -1.39
N VAL A 125 -21.17 7.55 -2.42
CA VAL A 125 -22.13 6.77 -3.23
C VAL A 125 -22.71 5.60 -2.42
N THR A 126 -21.93 4.97 -1.54
CA THR A 126 -22.38 3.82 -0.74
C THR A 126 -23.22 4.20 0.48
N GLN A 127 -23.36 5.49 0.82
CA GLN A 127 -24.25 5.94 1.90
C GLN A 127 -25.71 5.50 1.69
N SER A 128 -26.15 5.42 0.43
CA SER A 128 -27.51 5.01 0.08
C SER A 128 -27.70 3.49 -0.03
N VAL A 129 -26.64 2.70 0.13
CA VAL A 129 -26.67 1.23 0.04
C VAL A 129 -27.04 0.64 1.41
N PRO A 130 -27.84 -0.43 1.49
CA PRO A 130 -28.09 -1.12 2.76
C PRO A 130 -26.81 -1.63 3.42
N GLU A 131 -26.71 -1.54 4.76
CA GLU A 131 -25.47 -1.85 5.50
C GLU A 131 -24.89 -3.24 5.20
N ILE A 132 -25.74 -4.25 5.02
CA ILE A 132 -25.32 -5.62 4.69
C ILE A 132 -24.70 -5.77 3.30
N GLU A 133 -24.99 -4.85 2.39
CA GLU A 133 -24.47 -4.82 1.02
C GLU A 133 -23.34 -3.80 0.85
N LYS A 134 -23.07 -2.96 1.86
CA LYS A 134 -22.01 -1.97 1.77
C LYS A 134 -20.65 -2.68 1.69
N PRO A 135 -19.80 -2.29 0.72
CA PRO A 135 -18.43 -2.78 0.71
C PRO A 135 -17.68 -2.27 1.96
N THR A 136 -16.78 -3.09 2.47
CA THR A 136 -15.92 -2.68 3.60
C THR A 136 -14.98 -1.56 3.17
N ASP A 137 -14.50 -0.75 4.11
CA ASP A 137 -13.51 0.30 3.78
C ASP A 137 -12.23 -0.29 3.18
N PHE A 138 -11.85 -1.50 3.58
CA PHE A 138 -10.76 -2.25 2.93
C PHE A 138 -11.03 -2.54 1.47
N GLN A 139 -12.25 -2.99 1.13
CA GLN A 139 -12.64 -3.24 -0.25
C GLN A 139 -12.65 -1.95 -1.06
N ILE A 140 -13.16 -0.84 -0.50
CA ILE A 140 -13.15 0.47 -1.16
C ILE A 140 -11.72 0.95 -1.40
N TYR A 141 -10.86 0.94 -0.37
CA TYR A 141 -9.45 1.32 -0.51
C TYR A 141 -8.69 0.42 -1.49
N LYS A 142 -9.01 -0.87 -1.54
CA LYS A 142 -8.44 -1.82 -2.51
C LYS A 142 -8.84 -1.47 -3.94
N GLN A 143 -10.11 -1.15 -4.18
CA GLN A 143 -10.60 -0.71 -5.48
C GLN A 143 -9.97 0.63 -5.90
N ALA A 144 -9.96 1.61 -5.00
CA ALA A 144 -9.31 2.90 -5.20
C ALA A 144 -7.82 2.73 -5.55
N TYR A 145 -7.09 1.89 -4.81
CA TYR A 145 -5.69 1.58 -5.09
C TYR A 145 -5.49 0.95 -6.47
N GLU A 146 -6.33 -0.01 -6.87
CA GLU A 146 -6.22 -0.62 -8.20
C GLU A 146 -6.55 0.37 -9.32
N ILE A 147 -7.46 1.33 -9.09
CA ILE A 147 -7.71 2.44 -10.04
C ILE A 147 -6.46 3.32 -10.16
N VAL A 148 -5.90 3.80 -9.04
CA VAL A 148 -4.66 4.60 -9.03
C VAL A 148 -3.54 3.83 -9.75
N LYS A 149 -3.33 2.56 -9.39
CA LYS A 149 -2.31 1.72 -10.01
C LYS A 149 -2.53 1.52 -11.50
N ARG A 150 -3.76 1.27 -11.96
CA ARG A 150 -4.03 1.08 -13.39
C ARG A 150 -3.85 2.35 -14.20
N GLN A 151 -4.35 3.48 -13.69
CA GLN A 151 -4.29 4.76 -14.39
C GLN A 151 -2.87 5.33 -14.41
N PHE A 152 -2.13 5.15 -13.32
CA PHE A 152 -0.83 5.77 -13.16
C PHE A 152 0.35 4.83 -13.38
N LEU A 153 0.25 3.50 -13.19
CA LEU A 153 1.45 2.65 -13.02
C LEU A 153 1.58 1.50 -14.01
N SER A 154 0.56 1.25 -14.82
CA SER A 154 0.56 0.09 -15.72
C SER A 154 0.11 0.42 -17.12
N ARG A 155 0.99 1.05 -17.89
CA ARG A 155 1.07 0.75 -19.32
C ARG A 155 2.45 0.15 -19.56
N LYS A 156 2.48 -1.15 -19.88
CA LYS A 156 3.67 -1.76 -20.46
C LYS A 156 3.90 -1.03 -21.78
N ILE A 157 4.76 -0.02 -21.81
CA ILE A 157 5.25 0.51 -23.08
C ILE A 157 6.14 -0.61 -23.64
N PRO A 158 5.81 -1.22 -24.78
CA PRO A 158 6.69 -2.21 -25.39
C PRO A 158 8.03 -1.53 -25.64
N ARG A 159 9.11 -2.04 -25.02
CA ARG A 159 10.48 -1.66 -25.39
C ARG A 159 10.64 -2.04 -26.86
N LYS A 160 10.55 -1.08 -27.78
CA LYS A 160 11.13 -1.29 -29.10
C LYS A 160 12.63 -1.42 -28.88
N GLN A 161 13.18 -2.59 -29.22
CA GLN A 161 14.60 -2.82 -29.33
C GLN A 161 15.19 -1.69 -30.18
N HIS A 162 16.09 -0.91 -29.58
CA HIS A 162 17.02 -0.10 -30.36
C HIS A 162 17.97 -1.12 -31.00
N GLU A 163 17.65 -1.58 -32.21
CA GLU A 163 18.69 -2.11 -33.08
C GLU A 163 19.64 -0.96 -33.41
N PRO A 164 20.95 -1.10 -33.15
CA PRO A 164 21.92 -0.13 -33.63
C PRO A 164 21.84 -0.12 -35.15
N ARG A 165 21.59 1.06 -35.73
CA ARG A 165 21.73 1.26 -37.17
C ARG A 165 23.20 0.98 -37.51
N HIS A 166 23.47 -0.15 -38.15
CA HIS A 166 24.69 -0.32 -38.90
C HIS A 166 24.67 0.70 -40.04
N GLU A 167 25.59 1.67 -39.97
CA GLU A 167 25.89 2.53 -41.11
C GLU A 167 26.42 1.64 -42.24
N PRO A 168 25.95 1.83 -43.49
CA PRO A 168 26.52 1.10 -44.62
C PRO A 168 27.95 1.59 -44.86
N SER A 169 28.90 0.67 -44.79
CA SER A 169 30.29 0.91 -45.23
C SER A 169 30.26 1.35 -46.69
N GLN A 170 30.68 2.59 -46.93
CA GLN A 170 30.90 3.09 -48.29
C GLN A 170 32.05 2.31 -48.92
N SER A 171 31.79 1.78 -50.12
CA SER A 171 32.76 1.13 -50.99
C SER A 171 33.51 2.16 -51.83
#